data_AF-A0A7L1FNP7-F1
#
_entry.id   AF-A0A7L1FNP7-F1
#
_cell.length_a   1.000
_cell.length_b   1.000
_cell.length_c   1.000
_cell.angle_alpha   90.00
_cell.angle_beta   90.00
_cell.angle_gamma   90.00
#
_symmetry.space_group_name_H-M   'P 1'
#
loop_
_entity.id
_entity.type
_entity.pdbx_description
1 polymer ?
#
loop_
_entity_poly.entity_id
_entity_poly.type
_entity_poly.pdbx_seq_one_letter_code
_entity_poly.pdbx_strand_id
1 'polypeptide(L)'
;CERCQCHGKDKQPAILYTLLSQNLRPGGARQRCLCQQRRTVCLRTPHLTCQAASNVLLRTISFMKNVAAFHLLPREDQLLLLDSCWVPLFLLGLVQGMVTFEVMEAPAPSMLKKILLSGQSKGQEPQGTQPTLAAVQRLQWCLNSFWRLDLSPNEYTYLRGAILFNPDIPGLKAPGYIESLQWEAQRALRELLHPEDQGRFSRILRVTSSLRAVPAALVTDLFFRPVIGDADMGDLLVEMLLEVPGWPQAP
;
A
#
# COMPACT_ATOMS: atom_id res chain seq x y z
N CYS A 1 -11.84 0.22 -24.06
CA CYS A 1 -12.28 -1.19 -23.83
C CYS A 1 -13.73 -1.30 -24.27
N GLU A 2 -13.99 -1.24 -25.57
CA GLU A 2 -15.35 -1.04 -26.13
C GLU A 2 -16.06 -2.37 -26.47
N ARG A 3 -15.47 -3.53 -26.15
CA ARG A 3 -15.99 -4.84 -26.55
C ARG A 3 -16.25 -5.87 -25.43
N CYS A 4 -16.15 -5.53 -24.13
CA CYS A 4 -16.66 -6.51 -23.13
C CYS A 4 -18.16 -6.34 -22.86
N GLN A 5 -18.93 -7.40 -23.13
CA GLN A 5 -20.32 -7.62 -22.69
C GLN A 5 -20.45 -7.90 -21.17
N CYS A 6 -19.63 -7.24 -20.36
CA CYS A 6 -19.59 -7.44 -18.91
C CYS A 6 -20.61 -6.57 -18.15
N HIS A 7 -21.34 -5.71 -18.88
CA HIS A 7 -22.50 -4.97 -18.41
C HIS A 7 -23.77 -5.65 -18.96
N GLY A 8 -24.25 -6.63 -18.22
CA GLY A 8 -25.49 -7.32 -18.51
C GLY A 8 -26.08 -7.86 -17.22
N LYS A 9 -26.58 -6.96 -16.36
CA LYS A 9 -27.64 -7.33 -15.41
C LYS A 9 -28.96 -6.93 -16.04
N ASP A 10 -29.92 -7.84 -15.94
CA ASP A 10 -31.35 -7.72 -16.26
C ASP A 10 -31.81 -7.93 -17.71
N LYS A 11 -31.39 -9.04 -18.31
CA LYS A 11 -32.31 -9.78 -19.20
C LYS A 11 -32.24 -11.26 -18.84
N GLN A 12 -33.33 -11.80 -18.27
CA GLN A 12 -33.51 -13.24 -18.17
C GLN A 12 -33.32 -13.84 -19.58
N PRO A 13 -32.35 -14.75 -19.78
CA PRO A 13 -32.21 -15.37 -21.08
C PRO A 13 -33.44 -16.24 -21.35
N ALA A 14 -34.04 -16.10 -22.52
CA ALA A 14 -35.12 -16.96 -22.97
C ALA A 14 -34.67 -18.43 -22.85
N ILE A 15 -35.55 -19.27 -22.31
CA ILE A 15 -35.30 -20.69 -21.97
C ILE A 15 -34.63 -21.46 -23.12
N LEU A 16 -34.93 -21.09 -24.37
CA LEU A 16 -34.32 -21.65 -25.58
C LEU A 16 -32.80 -21.45 -25.67
N TYR A 17 -32.28 -20.30 -25.25
CA TYR A 17 -30.84 -20.00 -25.27
C TYR A 17 -30.08 -20.85 -24.23
N THR A 18 -30.71 -21.10 -23.09
CA THR A 18 -30.15 -21.93 -22.02
C THR A 18 -30.07 -23.39 -22.44
N LEU A 19 -31.06 -23.90 -23.19
CA LEU A 19 -31.06 -25.28 -23.70
C LEU A 19 -30.05 -25.48 -24.83
N LEU A 20 -29.91 -24.52 -25.74
CA LEU A 20 -28.97 -24.62 -26.86
C LEU A 20 -27.50 -24.45 -26.45
N SER A 21 -27.23 -23.77 -25.34
CA SER A 21 -25.86 -23.53 -24.84
C SER A 21 -25.32 -24.61 -23.89
N GLN A 22 -26.15 -25.58 -23.49
CA GLN A 22 -25.74 -26.72 -22.64
C GLN A 22 -24.88 -27.75 -23.37
N ASN A 23 -24.92 -27.80 -24.71
CA ASN A 23 -24.16 -28.78 -25.50
C ASN A 23 -22.74 -28.35 -25.89
N LEU A 24 -22.25 -27.20 -25.43
CA LEU A 24 -20.95 -26.64 -25.87
C LEU A 24 -20.00 -26.19 -24.73
N ARG A 25 -20.14 -26.71 -23.50
CA ARG A 25 -19.21 -26.34 -22.42
C ARG A 25 -18.43 -27.54 -21.85
N PRO A 26 -17.11 -27.61 -22.09
CA PRO A 26 -16.20 -28.22 -21.13
C PRO A 26 -15.93 -27.21 -20.00
N GLY A 27 -16.11 -27.65 -18.75
CA GLY A 27 -15.39 -27.14 -17.57
C GLY A 27 -15.59 -25.66 -17.17
N GLY A 28 -16.28 -25.44 -16.05
CA GLY A 28 -16.42 -24.13 -15.44
C GLY A 28 -15.11 -23.51 -14.97
N ALA A 29 -14.58 -22.57 -15.75
CA ALA A 29 -13.75 -21.47 -15.26
C ALA A 29 -14.46 -20.18 -15.64
N ARG A 30 -14.95 -19.42 -14.66
CA ARG A 30 -15.50 -18.07 -14.84
C ARG A 30 -14.33 -17.19 -15.29
N GLN A 31 -14.03 -17.15 -16.59
CA GLN A 31 -12.95 -16.35 -17.16
C GLN A 31 -13.21 -14.89 -16.76
N ARG A 32 -12.45 -14.39 -15.78
CA ARG A 32 -12.52 -13.01 -15.30
C ARG A 32 -12.06 -12.12 -16.43
N CYS A 33 -12.99 -11.43 -17.09
CA CYS A 33 -12.63 -10.46 -18.13
C CYS A 33 -11.64 -9.41 -17.58
N LEU A 34 -10.64 -9.05 -18.39
CA LEU A 34 -9.66 -8.00 -18.09
C LEU A 34 -10.30 -6.63 -17.76
N CYS A 35 -11.51 -6.39 -18.26
CA CYS A 35 -12.30 -5.21 -17.96
C CYS A 35 -12.76 -5.13 -16.50
N GLN A 36 -12.99 -6.26 -15.81
CA GLN A 36 -13.33 -6.28 -14.39
C GLN A 36 -12.10 -5.95 -13.53
N GLN A 37 -10.91 -6.34 -14.00
CA GLN A 37 -9.64 -6.03 -13.35
C GLN A 37 -9.25 -4.54 -13.48
N ARG A 38 -9.66 -3.89 -14.57
CA ARG A 38 -9.43 -2.46 -14.83
C ARG A 38 -10.49 -1.52 -14.23
N ARG A 39 -11.49 -2.04 -13.51
CA ARG A 39 -12.49 -1.20 -12.84
C ARG A 39 -11.83 -0.38 -11.75
N THR A 40 -12.11 0.92 -11.74
CA THR A 40 -11.65 1.84 -10.70
C THR A 40 -12.53 1.71 -9.46
N VAL A 41 -11.93 1.81 -8.29
CA VAL A 41 -12.59 1.67 -7.00
C VAL A 41 -12.19 2.80 -6.06
N CYS A 42 -13.06 3.10 -5.10
CA CYS A 42 -12.79 4.02 -4.02
C CYS A 42 -13.14 3.38 -2.67
N LEU A 43 -12.65 3.96 -1.58
CA LEU A 43 -13.00 3.53 -0.23
C LEU A 43 -14.50 3.71 0.02
N ARG A 44 -15.12 2.70 0.65
CA ARG A 44 -16.54 2.76 1.02
C ARG A 44 -16.81 3.78 2.13
N THR A 45 -15.89 3.89 3.08
CA THR A 45 -15.94 4.81 4.22
C THR A 45 -14.67 5.66 4.26
N PRO A 46 -14.50 6.59 3.31
CA PRO A 46 -13.25 7.33 3.14
C PRO A 46 -12.84 8.08 4.42
N HIS A 47 -13.77 8.78 5.08
CA HIS A 47 -13.45 9.54 6.30
C HIS A 47 -12.82 8.68 7.41
N LEU A 48 -13.43 7.54 7.76
CA LEU A 48 -12.95 6.66 8.81
C LEU A 48 -11.62 5.97 8.44
N THR A 49 -11.56 5.42 7.22
CA THR A 49 -10.38 4.69 6.77
C THR A 49 -9.18 5.61 6.58
N CYS A 50 -9.37 6.79 5.98
CA CYS A 50 -8.30 7.77 5.78
C CYS A 50 -7.82 8.35 7.12
N GLN A 51 -8.70 8.57 8.10
CA GLN A 51 -8.29 8.98 9.45
C GLN A 51 -7.43 7.91 10.13
N ALA A 52 -7.85 6.65 10.09
CA ALA A 52 -7.07 5.54 10.63
C ALA A 52 -5.70 5.41 9.92
N ALA A 53 -5.68 5.51 8.59
CA ALA A 53 -4.45 5.50 7.80
C ALA A 53 -3.53 6.67 8.16
N SER A 54 -4.06 7.89 8.30
CA SER A 54 -3.28 9.08 8.68
C SER A 54 -2.64 8.90 10.07
N ASN A 55 -3.37 8.35 11.04
CA ASN A 55 -2.82 8.01 12.36
C ASN A 55 -1.68 6.98 12.28
N VAL A 56 -1.83 5.98 11.41
CA VAL A 56 -0.76 4.99 11.18
C VAL A 56 0.45 5.63 10.53
N LEU A 57 0.27 6.52 9.55
CA LEU A 57 1.36 7.25 8.91
C LEU A 57 2.13 8.11 9.91
N LEU A 58 1.43 8.87 10.76
CA LEU A 58 2.04 9.67 11.81
C LEU A 58 2.88 8.82 12.77
N ARG A 59 2.38 7.63 13.15
CA ARG A 59 3.15 6.68 13.96
C ARG A 59 4.36 6.12 13.22
N THR A 60 4.26 5.88 11.91
CA THR A 60 5.40 5.45 11.08
C THR A 60 6.49 6.51 11.03
N ILE A 61 6.13 7.77 10.78
CA ILE A 61 7.10 8.88 10.79
C ILE A 61 7.69 9.11 12.19
N SER A 62 6.85 9.06 13.22
CA SER A 62 7.30 9.14 14.62
C SER A 62 8.27 8.01 14.97
N PHE A 63 8.03 6.78 14.51
CA PHE A 63 8.98 5.68 14.66
C PHE A 63 10.34 6.03 14.06
N MET A 64 10.40 6.46 12.79
CA MET A 64 11.67 6.82 12.14
C MET A 64 12.42 7.91 12.92
N LYS A 65 11.69 8.95 13.34
CA LYS A 65 12.21 10.07 14.15
C LYS A 65 12.63 9.68 15.56
N ASN A 66 12.29 8.51 16.05
CA ASN A 66 12.69 8.04 17.38
C ASN A 66 13.81 7.00 17.33
N VAL A 67 14.26 6.60 16.14
CA VAL A 67 15.41 5.68 16.00
C VAL A 67 16.70 6.50 16.04
N ALA A 68 17.45 6.38 17.13
CA ALA A 68 18.71 7.12 17.32
C ALA A 68 19.70 6.94 16.16
N ALA A 69 19.88 5.71 15.67
CA ALA A 69 20.77 5.42 14.56
C ALA A 69 20.35 6.09 13.24
N PHE A 70 19.05 6.37 13.04
CA PHE A 70 18.55 7.07 11.87
C PHE A 70 18.99 8.53 11.85
N HIS A 71 19.04 9.20 13.01
CA HIS A 71 19.50 10.59 13.13
C HIS A 71 21.00 10.77 12.88
N LEU A 72 21.79 9.71 13.05
CA LEU A 72 23.23 9.74 12.78
C LEU A 72 23.55 9.69 11.29
N LEU A 73 22.57 9.37 10.44
CA LEU A 73 22.75 9.33 8.99
C LEU A 73 22.76 10.73 8.39
N PRO A 74 23.49 10.94 7.27
CA PRO A 74 23.37 12.15 6.45
C PRO A 74 21.91 12.43 6.09
N ARG A 75 21.54 13.71 5.97
CA ARG A 75 20.14 14.10 5.67
C ARG A 75 19.67 13.51 4.35
N GLU A 76 20.53 13.48 3.35
CA GLU A 76 20.26 12.90 2.04
C GLU A 76 19.92 11.41 2.16
N ASP A 77 20.66 10.67 3.00
CA ASP A 77 20.40 9.25 3.26
C ASP A 77 19.08 9.05 4.00
N GLN A 78 18.74 9.92 4.97
CA GLN A 78 17.45 9.88 5.68
C GLN A 78 16.27 10.04 4.70
N LEU A 79 16.37 10.96 3.73
CA LEU A 79 15.35 11.21 2.73
C LEU A 79 15.22 10.05 1.73
N LEU A 80 16.35 9.48 1.29
CA LEU A 80 16.36 8.29 0.44
C LEU A 80 15.73 7.07 1.14
N LEU A 81 16.05 6.87 2.42
CA LEU A 81 15.46 5.80 3.21
C LEU A 81 13.95 6.03 3.40
N LEU A 82 13.53 7.26 3.75
CA LEU A 82 12.11 7.64 3.87
C LEU A 82 11.33 7.27 2.61
N ASP A 83 11.79 7.73 1.43
CA ASP A 83 11.14 7.45 0.15
C ASP A 83 11.04 5.95 -0.14
N SER A 84 12.11 5.20 0.16
CA SER A 84 12.16 3.76 -0.09
C SER A 84 11.26 2.91 0.83
N CYS A 85 11.00 3.37 2.05
CA CYS A 85 10.45 2.50 3.10
C CYS A 85 9.14 2.98 3.74
N TRP A 86 8.68 4.20 3.45
CA TRP A 86 7.43 4.70 4.04
C TRP A 86 6.23 3.80 3.72
N VAL A 87 6.12 3.28 2.48
CA VAL A 87 5.05 2.36 2.08
C VAL A 87 5.07 1.06 2.87
N PRO A 88 6.15 0.24 2.83
CA PRO A 88 6.16 -1.02 3.55
C PRO A 88 6.01 -0.83 5.07
N LEU A 89 6.56 0.23 5.66
CA LEU A 89 6.37 0.53 7.08
C LEU A 89 4.93 0.98 7.40
N PHE A 90 4.32 1.81 6.56
CA PHE A 90 2.92 2.20 6.67
C PHE A 90 2.00 0.98 6.60
N LEU A 91 2.19 0.11 5.62
CA LEU A 91 1.40 -1.11 5.48
C LEU A 91 1.61 -2.06 6.66
N LEU A 92 2.83 -2.20 7.15
CA LEU A 92 3.11 -2.97 8.38
C LEU A 92 2.38 -2.36 9.59
N GLY A 93 2.28 -1.03 9.65
CA GLY A 93 1.49 -0.32 10.66
C GLY A 93 -0.02 -0.58 10.53
N LEU A 94 -0.57 -0.67 9.32
CA LEU A 94 -1.97 -1.08 9.11
C LEU A 94 -2.21 -2.50 9.61
N VAL A 95 -1.26 -3.40 9.32
CA VAL A 95 -1.31 -4.79 9.81
C VAL A 95 -1.31 -4.81 11.33
N GLN A 96 -0.34 -4.16 11.98
CA GLN A 96 -0.25 -4.13 13.44
C GLN A 96 -1.47 -3.48 14.10
N GLY A 97 -2.04 -2.44 13.48
CA GLY A 97 -3.24 -1.75 13.95
C GLY A 97 -4.55 -2.45 13.61
N MET A 98 -4.51 -3.62 12.95
CA MET A 98 -5.70 -4.35 12.46
C MET A 98 -6.65 -3.47 11.64
N VAL A 99 -6.10 -2.52 10.87
CA VAL A 99 -6.89 -1.59 10.08
C VAL A 99 -7.41 -2.30 8.84
N THR A 100 -8.71 -2.49 8.78
CA THR A 100 -9.41 -3.05 7.63
C THR A 100 -10.12 -1.96 6.83
N PHE A 101 -10.38 -2.23 5.56
CA PHE A 101 -11.10 -1.30 4.70
C PHE A 101 -11.85 -2.04 3.60
N GLU A 102 -12.99 -1.46 3.21
CA GLU A 102 -13.80 -1.91 2.09
C GLU A 102 -13.73 -0.91 0.94
N VAL A 103 -13.90 -1.42 -0.27
CA VAL A 103 -13.97 -0.61 -1.48
C VAL A 103 -15.28 -0.84 -2.22
N MET A 104 -15.71 0.19 -2.94
CA MET A 104 -16.85 0.16 -3.85
C MET A 104 -16.41 0.62 -5.25
N GLU A 105 -17.23 0.35 -6.26
CA GLU A 105 -16.97 0.87 -7.60
C GLU A 105 -16.98 2.40 -7.57
N ALA A 106 -15.92 3.00 -8.12
CA ALA A 106 -15.84 4.46 -8.17
C ALA A 106 -16.95 4.99 -9.10
N PRO A 107 -17.69 6.03 -8.68
CA PRO A 107 -18.70 6.63 -9.55
C PRO A 107 -18.04 7.14 -10.83
N ALA A 108 -18.63 6.80 -11.98
CA ALA A 108 -18.13 7.26 -13.26
C ALA A 108 -18.11 8.81 -13.26
N PRO A 109 -17.00 9.46 -13.67
CA PRO A 109 -17.00 10.92 -13.77
C PRO A 109 -18.11 11.34 -14.72
N SER A 110 -18.95 12.28 -14.28
CA SER A 110 -20.08 12.78 -15.08
C SER A 110 -19.56 13.27 -16.43
N MET A 111 -20.36 13.06 -17.49
CA MET A 111 -20.01 13.54 -18.84
C MET A 111 -19.71 15.05 -18.83
N LEU A 112 -20.39 15.82 -17.98
CA LEU A 112 -20.10 17.24 -17.74
C LEU A 112 -18.70 17.47 -17.17
N LYS A 113 -18.28 16.69 -16.15
CA LYS A 113 -16.93 16.77 -15.59
C LYS A 113 -15.87 16.42 -16.64
N LYS A 114 -16.13 15.42 -17.49
CA LYS A 114 -15.25 15.10 -18.62
C LYS A 114 -15.15 16.24 -19.62
N ILE A 115 -16.28 16.83 -20.03
CA ILE A 115 -16.30 17.92 -21.01
C ILE A 115 -15.59 19.17 -20.46
N LEU A 116 -15.91 19.56 -19.22
CA LEU A 116 -15.32 20.74 -18.56
C LEU A 116 -13.79 20.59 -18.34
N LEU A 117 -13.32 19.39 -17.95
CA LEU A 117 -11.89 19.13 -17.77
C LEU A 117 -11.16 18.88 -19.10
N SER A 118 -11.83 18.33 -20.11
CA SER A 118 -11.25 18.13 -21.46
C SER A 118 -11.02 19.44 -22.22
N GLY A 119 -11.71 20.52 -21.84
CA GLY A 119 -11.54 21.85 -22.42
C GLY A 119 -10.28 22.60 -21.98
N GLN A 120 -9.68 22.22 -20.84
CA GLN A 120 -8.50 22.90 -20.29
C GLN A 120 -7.18 22.13 -20.43
N SER A 121 -7.22 20.84 -20.79
CA SER A 121 -6.02 20.00 -20.83
C SER A 121 -5.94 19.19 -22.12
N LYS A 122 -5.45 19.80 -23.21
CA LYS A 122 -4.83 19.03 -24.30
C LYS A 122 -3.55 18.38 -23.76
N GLY A 123 -3.67 17.18 -23.18
CA GLY A 123 -2.53 16.28 -22.95
C GLY A 123 -2.25 15.82 -21.52
N GLN A 124 -3.08 16.15 -20.53
CA GLN A 124 -2.92 15.61 -19.17
C GLN A 124 -4.17 14.81 -18.78
N GLU A 125 -4.12 13.50 -19.03
CA GLU A 125 -4.85 12.54 -18.20
C GLU A 125 -4.56 12.88 -16.73
N PRO A 126 -5.55 12.87 -15.82
CA PRO A 126 -5.29 13.12 -14.41
C PRO A 126 -4.20 12.13 -13.95
N GLN A 127 -3.04 12.64 -13.54
CA GLN A 127 -1.85 11.84 -13.21
C GLN A 127 -2.06 10.92 -11.99
N GLY A 128 -3.21 10.94 -11.34
CA GLY A 128 -3.63 9.90 -10.39
C GLY A 128 -4.35 8.78 -11.13
N THR A 129 -3.65 7.65 -11.36
CA THR A 129 -4.29 6.44 -11.89
C THR A 129 -5.21 5.90 -10.80
N GLN A 130 -6.50 6.24 -10.88
CA GLN A 130 -7.54 5.76 -9.98
C GLN A 130 -7.31 4.29 -9.56
N PRO A 131 -7.32 3.96 -8.26
CA PRO A 131 -7.04 2.61 -7.78
C PRO A 131 -7.88 1.57 -8.51
N THR A 132 -7.23 0.60 -9.14
CA THR A 132 -7.95 -0.49 -9.82
C THR A 132 -8.35 -1.56 -8.82
N LEU A 133 -9.49 -2.21 -9.03
CA LEU A 133 -9.98 -3.31 -8.20
C LEU A 133 -8.93 -4.42 -8.07
N ALA A 134 -8.22 -4.75 -9.16
CA ALA A 134 -7.18 -5.78 -9.13
C ALA A 134 -5.99 -5.37 -8.26
N ALA A 135 -5.56 -4.11 -8.30
CA ALA A 135 -4.47 -3.61 -7.45
C ALA A 135 -4.87 -3.61 -5.98
N VAL A 136 -6.09 -3.14 -5.66
CA VAL A 136 -6.61 -3.14 -4.29
C VAL A 136 -6.79 -4.56 -3.73
N GLN A 137 -7.27 -5.51 -4.54
CA GLN A 137 -7.38 -6.91 -4.12
C GLN A 137 -6.01 -7.53 -3.82
N ARG A 138 -4.98 -7.20 -4.60
CA ARG A 138 -3.61 -7.64 -4.30
C ARG A 138 -3.12 -7.04 -2.99
N LEU A 139 -3.36 -5.76 -2.75
CA LEU A 139 -3.04 -5.11 -1.48
C LEU A 139 -3.73 -5.79 -0.30
N GLN A 140 -5.05 -6.00 -0.38
CA GLN A 140 -5.81 -6.72 0.66
C GLN A 140 -5.27 -8.13 0.89
N TRP A 141 -4.87 -8.85 -0.16
CA TRP A 141 -4.24 -10.16 -0.02
C TRP A 141 -2.89 -10.09 0.69
N CYS A 142 -2.07 -9.07 0.42
CA CYS A 142 -0.79 -8.86 1.10
C CYS A 142 -0.99 -8.61 2.60
N LEU A 143 -1.91 -7.71 2.96
CA LEU A 143 -2.26 -7.40 4.35
C LEU A 143 -2.78 -8.64 5.09
N ASN A 144 -3.71 -9.37 4.48
CA ASN A 144 -4.24 -10.62 5.02
C ASN A 144 -3.15 -11.69 5.23
N SER A 145 -2.17 -11.75 4.32
CA SER A 145 -1.05 -12.70 4.45
C SER A 145 -0.13 -12.34 5.60
N PHE A 146 0.01 -11.04 5.90
CA PHE A 146 0.75 -10.56 7.06
C PHE A 146 0.02 -10.82 8.38
N TRP A 147 -1.29 -10.61 8.46
CA TRP A 147 -2.07 -10.93 9.67
C TRP A 147 -1.95 -12.41 10.07
N ARG A 148 -1.89 -13.31 9.08
CA ARG A 148 -1.70 -14.75 9.33
C ARG A 148 -0.31 -15.13 9.85
N LEU A 149 0.67 -14.21 9.82
CA LEU A 149 1.97 -14.46 10.44
C LEU A 149 1.91 -14.38 11.96
N ASP A 150 0.93 -13.65 12.50
CA ASP A 150 0.76 -13.41 13.93
C ASP A 150 2.09 -12.97 14.58
N LEU A 151 2.56 -11.79 14.15
CA LEU A 151 3.82 -11.25 14.63
C LEU A 151 3.65 -10.70 16.05
N SER A 152 4.56 -11.06 16.94
CA SER A 152 4.70 -10.49 18.26
C SER A 152 5.18 -9.02 18.19
N PRO A 153 4.97 -8.21 19.24
CA PRO A 153 5.47 -6.83 19.29
C PRO A 153 6.98 -6.70 19.05
N ASN A 154 7.77 -7.66 19.54
CA ASN A 154 9.22 -7.66 19.33
C ASN A 154 9.60 -7.97 17.87
N GLU A 155 8.92 -8.93 17.23
CA GLU A 155 9.11 -9.22 15.80
C GLU A 155 8.77 -8.00 14.94
N TYR A 156 7.70 -7.26 15.25
CA TYR A 156 7.39 -6.00 14.56
C TYR A 156 8.52 -4.98 14.68
N THR A 157 9.10 -4.81 15.87
CA THR A 157 10.18 -3.84 16.12
C THR A 157 11.40 -4.14 15.26
N TYR A 158 11.88 -5.39 15.27
CA TYR A 158 13.05 -5.75 14.47
C TYR A 158 12.76 -5.78 12.97
N LEU A 159 11.55 -6.18 12.57
CA LEU A 159 11.15 -6.13 11.17
C LEU A 159 11.10 -4.68 10.64
N ARG A 160 10.62 -3.72 11.44
CA ARG A 160 10.67 -2.30 11.09
C ARG A 160 12.10 -1.83 10.87
N GLY A 161 13.03 -2.20 11.76
CA GLY A 161 14.45 -1.88 11.60
C GLY A 161 15.04 -2.46 10.30
N ALA A 162 14.75 -3.72 10.01
CA ALA A 162 15.20 -4.39 8.79
C ALA A 162 14.58 -3.81 7.51
N ILE A 163 13.39 -3.21 7.58
CA ILE A 163 12.76 -2.49 6.46
C ILE A 163 13.34 -1.08 6.31
N LEU A 164 13.53 -0.37 7.43
CA LEU A 164 14.02 1.01 7.46
C LEU A 164 15.44 1.13 6.90
N PHE A 165 16.34 0.27 7.37
CA PHE A 165 17.75 0.32 6.98
C PHE A 165 17.97 -0.52 5.73
N ASN A 166 17.71 0.04 4.55
CA ASN A 166 17.95 -0.63 3.28
C ASN A 166 19.25 -0.12 2.62
N PRO A 167 20.33 -0.92 2.57
CA PRO A 167 21.60 -0.48 2.00
C PRO A 167 21.62 -0.48 0.46
N ASP A 168 20.63 -1.12 -0.18
CA ASP A 168 20.60 -1.32 -1.64
C ASP A 168 20.10 -0.09 -2.42
N ILE A 169 19.88 1.05 -1.74
CA ILE A 169 19.36 2.26 -2.38
C ILE A 169 20.50 3.00 -3.11
N PRO A 170 20.36 3.26 -4.42
CA PRO A 170 21.37 4.03 -5.16
C PRO A 170 21.52 5.45 -4.61
N GLY A 171 22.77 5.91 -4.46
CA GLY A 171 23.07 7.29 -4.05
C GLY A 171 23.33 7.49 -2.56
N LEU A 172 23.16 6.45 -1.73
CA LEU A 172 23.49 6.50 -0.30
C LEU A 172 24.95 6.88 -0.06
N LYS A 173 25.18 7.73 0.95
CA LYS A 173 26.50 8.18 1.39
C LYS A 173 27.12 7.23 2.42
N ALA A 174 26.30 6.59 3.26
CA ALA A 174 26.75 5.66 4.30
C ALA A 174 26.19 4.22 4.16
N PRO A 175 26.26 3.58 2.98
CA PRO A 175 25.65 2.26 2.77
C PRO A 175 26.19 1.17 3.71
N GLY A 176 27.49 1.19 4.05
CA GLY A 176 28.07 0.20 4.96
C GLY A 176 27.59 0.32 6.41
N TYR A 177 27.27 1.54 6.88
CA TYR A 177 26.66 1.73 8.20
C TYR A 177 25.19 1.30 8.19
N ILE A 178 24.46 1.60 7.11
CA ILE A 178 23.08 1.15 6.95
C ILE A 178 23.00 -0.38 6.87
N GLU A 179 23.96 -1.03 6.19
CA GLU A 179 24.06 -2.48 6.10
C GLU A 179 24.26 -3.13 7.48
N SER A 180 25.14 -2.56 8.32
CA SER A 180 25.38 -3.09 9.67
C SER A 180 24.14 -2.97 10.55
N LEU A 181 23.39 -1.87 10.45
CA LEU A 181 22.10 -1.69 11.15
C LEU A 181 21.04 -2.67 10.64
N GLN A 182 20.96 -2.89 9.33
CA GLN A 182 20.03 -3.86 8.75
C GLN A 182 20.35 -5.28 9.24
N TRP A 183 21.61 -5.65 9.22
CA TRP A 183 22.08 -6.94 9.71
C TRP A 183 21.70 -7.07 11.20
N GLU A 184 22.09 -6.13 12.07
CA GLU A 184 21.73 -6.18 13.49
C GLU A 184 20.22 -6.42 13.73
N ALA A 185 19.35 -5.70 13.00
CA ALA A 185 17.90 -5.89 13.07
C ALA A 185 17.45 -7.29 12.61
N GLN A 186 18.02 -7.80 11.52
CA GLN A 186 17.73 -9.15 11.06
C GLN A 186 18.30 -10.23 11.98
N ARG A 187 19.42 -9.97 12.67
CA ARG A 187 19.99 -10.87 13.69
C ARG A 187 19.03 -11.04 14.83
N ALA A 188 18.64 -9.94 15.43
CA ALA A 188 17.76 -9.93 16.57
C ALA A 188 16.39 -10.55 16.20
N LEU A 189 15.90 -10.29 14.99
CA LEU A 189 14.71 -10.99 14.49
C LEU A 189 14.93 -12.51 14.42
N ARG A 190 16.06 -13.00 13.88
CA ARG A 190 16.36 -14.44 13.83
C ARG A 190 16.49 -15.08 15.21
N GLU A 191 17.13 -14.39 16.15
CA GLU A 191 17.36 -14.88 17.51
C GLU A 191 16.06 -14.98 18.33
N LEU A 192 15.08 -14.11 18.05
CA LEU A 192 13.75 -14.22 18.65
C LEU A 192 12.94 -15.42 18.13
N LEU A 193 13.22 -15.86 16.91
CA LEU A 193 12.45 -16.94 16.29
C LEU A 193 12.92 -18.27 16.87
N HIS A 194 12.01 -19.00 17.50
CA HIS A 194 12.33 -20.28 18.11
C HIS A 194 12.89 -21.28 17.06
N PRO A 195 13.92 -22.07 17.42
CA PRO A 195 14.54 -23.05 16.52
C PRO A 195 13.56 -24.10 15.96
N GLU A 196 12.44 -24.30 16.63
CA GLU A 196 11.36 -25.24 16.28
C GLU A 196 10.63 -24.83 14.97
N ASP A 197 10.55 -23.53 14.63
CA ASP A 197 9.94 -23.03 13.38
C ASP A 197 11.01 -22.48 12.44
N GLN A 198 11.87 -23.38 11.93
CA GLN A 198 12.96 -23.06 10.99
C GLN A 198 12.46 -22.33 9.72
N GLY A 199 11.17 -22.41 9.40
CA GLY A 199 10.55 -21.75 8.26
C GLY A 199 9.95 -20.37 8.54
N ARG A 200 9.88 -19.92 9.81
CA ARG A 200 9.21 -18.65 10.15
C ARG A 200 9.91 -17.46 9.56
N PHE A 201 11.24 -17.39 9.69
CA PHE A 201 12.03 -16.28 9.17
C PHE A 201 11.85 -16.10 7.66
N SER A 202 11.96 -17.20 6.90
CA SER A 202 11.79 -17.17 5.44
C SER A 202 10.35 -16.80 5.05
N ARG A 203 9.35 -17.24 5.82
CA ARG A 203 7.95 -16.85 5.64
C ARG A 203 7.78 -15.35 5.86
N ILE A 204 8.32 -14.79 6.95
CA ILE A 204 8.28 -13.35 7.25
C ILE A 204 8.92 -12.55 6.11
N LEU A 205 10.14 -12.90 5.68
CA LEU A 205 10.83 -12.20 4.59
C LEU A 205 10.04 -12.22 3.28
N ARG A 206 9.45 -13.37 2.93
CA ARG A 206 8.63 -13.51 1.72
C ARG A 206 7.35 -12.68 1.77
N VAL A 207 6.66 -12.63 2.90
CA VAL A 207 5.50 -11.74 2.99
C VAL A 207 5.97 -10.28 2.99
N THR A 208 7.08 -9.95 3.65
CA THR A 208 7.67 -8.59 3.64
C THR A 208 8.01 -8.10 2.23
N SER A 209 8.55 -8.97 1.37
CA SER A 209 8.80 -8.60 -0.03
C SER A 209 7.51 -8.27 -0.79
N SER A 210 6.39 -8.90 -0.44
CA SER A 210 5.08 -8.55 -1.02
C SER A 210 4.60 -7.15 -0.64
N LEU A 211 4.92 -6.65 0.56
CA LEU A 211 4.64 -5.26 0.93
C LEU A 211 5.50 -4.27 0.15
N ARG A 212 6.78 -4.59 -0.06
CA ARG A 212 7.71 -3.76 -0.86
C ARG A 212 7.29 -3.66 -2.33
N ALA A 213 6.56 -4.65 -2.84
CA ALA A 213 6.04 -4.64 -4.20
C ALA A 213 4.78 -3.76 -4.39
N VAL A 214 4.21 -3.20 -3.33
CA VAL A 214 3.03 -2.32 -3.42
C VAL A 214 3.48 -0.93 -3.89
N PRO A 215 2.91 -0.39 -4.99
CA PRO A 215 3.29 0.93 -5.48
C PRO A 215 2.86 2.04 -4.51
N ALA A 216 3.75 3.00 -4.27
CA ALA A 216 3.47 4.24 -3.53
C ALA A 216 2.21 4.95 -4.06
N ALA A 217 2.10 5.11 -5.38
CA ALA A 217 0.95 5.74 -6.02
C ALA A 217 -0.40 5.09 -5.65
N LEU A 218 -0.46 3.75 -5.53
CA LEU A 218 -1.68 3.06 -5.12
C LEU A 218 -2.07 3.43 -3.67
N VAL A 219 -1.09 3.48 -2.78
CA VAL A 219 -1.30 3.81 -1.36
C VAL A 219 -1.70 5.27 -1.22
N THR A 220 -1.00 6.18 -1.91
CA THR A 220 -1.34 7.61 -1.97
C THR A 220 -2.75 7.80 -2.48
N ASP A 221 -3.09 7.26 -3.65
CA ASP A 221 -4.39 7.46 -4.28
C ASP A 221 -5.55 6.83 -3.50
N LEU A 222 -5.32 5.71 -2.81
CA LEU A 222 -6.36 5.03 -2.03
C LEU A 222 -6.59 5.67 -0.66
N PHE A 223 -5.53 5.93 0.12
CA PHE A 223 -5.65 6.31 1.52
C PHE A 223 -5.45 7.80 1.80
N PHE A 224 -4.66 8.50 0.99
CA PHE A 224 -4.21 9.86 1.32
C PHE A 224 -4.80 10.91 0.38
N ARG A 225 -5.01 10.60 -0.90
CA ARG A 225 -5.62 11.50 -1.89
C ARG A 225 -6.99 12.07 -1.46
N PRO A 226 -7.88 11.32 -0.77
CA PRO A 226 -9.11 11.89 -0.23
C PRO A 226 -8.91 12.95 0.86
N VAL A 227 -7.72 13.00 1.47
CA VAL A 227 -7.37 13.93 2.56
C VAL A 227 -6.55 15.10 2.05
N ILE A 228 -5.51 14.82 1.27
CA ILE A 228 -4.50 15.80 0.85
C ILE A 228 -4.82 16.46 -0.51
N GLY A 229 -5.80 15.93 -1.24
CA GLY A 229 -6.12 16.41 -2.59
C GLY A 229 -4.94 16.25 -3.55
N ASP A 230 -4.62 17.30 -4.29
CA ASP A 230 -3.55 17.27 -5.31
C ASP A 230 -2.14 17.53 -4.73
N ALA A 231 -2.00 17.63 -3.41
CA ALA A 231 -0.69 17.78 -2.77
C ALA A 231 0.23 16.58 -3.07
N ASP A 232 1.54 16.85 -3.15
CA ASP A 232 2.55 15.82 -3.35
C ASP A 232 2.81 15.06 -2.04
N MET A 233 2.72 13.74 -2.09
CA MET A 233 2.90 12.90 -0.91
C MET A 233 4.35 12.90 -0.43
N GLY A 234 5.31 12.96 -1.34
CA GLY A 234 6.74 13.03 -1.01
C GLY A 234 7.05 14.29 -0.23
N ASP A 235 6.61 15.45 -0.73
CA ASP A 235 6.82 16.74 -0.05
C ASP A 235 6.23 16.73 1.37
N LEU A 236 5.01 16.21 1.55
CA LEU A 236 4.40 16.07 2.87
C LEU A 236 5.18 15.13 3.80
N LEU A 237 5.68 14.00 3.30
CA LEU A 237 6.50 13.07 4.09
C LEU A 237 7.79 13.74 4.56
N VAL A 238 8.43 14.52 3.68
CA VAL A 238 9.64 15.29 4.01
C VAL A 238 9.32 16.33 5.07
N GLU A 239 8.23 17.09 4.91
CA GLU A 239 7.77 18.05 5.91
C GLU A 239 7.55 17.39 7.27
N MET A 240 6.77 16.30 7.33
CA MET A 240 6.50 15.56 8.57
C MET A 240 7.78 15.02 9.24
N LEU A 241 8.77 14.58 8.45
CA LEU A 241 10.05 14.10 8.95
C LEU A 241 10.87 15.24 9.56
N LEU A 242 10.90 16.39 8.89
CA LEU A 242 11.68 17.56 9.26
C LEU A 242 11.04 18.43 10.34
N GLU A 243 9.71 18.41 10.46
CA GLU A 243 8.99 19.12 11.50
C GLU A 243 9.51 18.68 12.87
N VAL A 244 10.11 19.59 13.62
CA VAL A 244 10.42 19.35 15.02
C VAL A 244 9.07 19.24 15.75
N PRO A 245 8.81 18.23 16.59
CA PRO A 245 7.64 18.29 17.46
C PRO A 245 7.78 19.57 18.29
N GLY A 246 6.98 20.57 17.94
CA GLY A 246 6.74 21.74 18.76
C GLY A 246 6.16 21.23 20.06
N TRP A 247 7.03 21.05 21.03
CA TRP A 247 6.68 20.72 22.38
C TRP A 247 6.31 22.04 23.08
N PRO A 248 5.07 22.23 23.57
CA PRO A 248 4.85 23.09 24.72
C PRO A 248 5.20 22.27 25.97
N GLN A 249 6.19 22.73 26.75
CA GLN A 249 6.27 22.35 28.18
C GLN A 249 5.03 23.00 28.78
N ALA A 250 3.95 22.24 28.92
CA ALA A 250 2.92 22.63 29.86
C ALA A 250 3.52 22.54 31.28
N PRO A 251 3.22 23.52 32.14
CA PRO A 251 4.00 23.88 33.32
C PRO A 251 4.04 22.79 34.40
#